data_AF-A0A6H3SHW3-F1
#
_entry.id   AF-A0A6H3SHW3-F1
#
_cell.length_a   1.000
_cell.length_b   1.000
_cell.length_c   1.000
_cell.angle_alpha   90.00
_cell.angle_beta   90.00
_cell.angle_gamma   90.00
#
_symmetry.space_group_name_H-M   'P 1'
#
loop_
_entity.id
_entity.type
_entity.pdbx_description
1 polymer ?
#
loop_
_entity_poly.entity_id
_entity_poly.type
_entity_poly.pdbx_seq_one_letter_code
_entity_poly.pdbx_strand_id
1 'polypeptide(L)' 'MPCGACREFLLELNSENKDAEFMMDYDRRKTVKVAELIPYWWGEERASKFNNQ' A
#
# COMPACT_ATOMS: atom_id res chain seq x y z
N MET A 1 -12.41 -3.52 5.46
CA MET A 1 -11.12 -4.09 4.99
C MET A 1 -11.02 -3.90 3.49
N PRO A 2 -9.96 -3.25 2.97
CA PRO A 2 -9.77 -3.10 1.52
C PRO A 2 -9.50 -4.46 0.87
N CYS A 3 -10.02 -4.69 -0.34
CA CYS A 3 -9.79 -5.93 -1.07
C CYS A 3 -8.34 -6.01 -1.60
N GLY A 4 -7.92 -7.19 -2.07
CA GLY A 4 -6.57 -7.40 -2.59
C GLY A 4 -6.22 -6.46 -3.75
N ALA A 5 -7.15 -6.29 -4.70
CA ALA A 5 -6.94 -5.40 -5.84
C ALA A 5 -6.74 -3.93 -5.44
N CYS A 6 -7.45 -3.43 -4.43
CA CYS A 6 -7.25 -2.05 -3.95
C CYS A 6 -5.88 -1.85 -3.29
N ARG A 7 -5.39 -2.86 -2.55
CA ARG A 7 -4.07 -2.80 -1.91
C ARG A 7 -2.96 -2.79 -2.96
N GLU A 8 -3.08 -3.67 -3.94
CA GLU A 8 -2.17 -3.78 -5.08
C GLU A 8 -2.13 -2.49 -5.89
N PHE A 9 -3.31 -1.97 -6.27
CA PHE A 9 -3.43 -0.79 -7.10
C PHE A 9 -2.74 0.44 -6.51
N LEU A 10 -2.82 0.66 -5.19
CA LEU A 10 -2.11 1.77 -4.56
C LEU A 10 -0.58 1.66 -4.73
N LEU A 11 -0.03 0.46 -4.62
CA LEU A 11 1.40 0.23 -4.79
C LEU A 11 1.83 0.30 -6.26
N GLU A 12 0.97 -0.09 -7.19
CA GLU A 12 1.21 0.10 -8.63
C GLU A 12 1.22 1.57 -9.06
N LEU A 13 0.46 2.44 -8.39
CA LEU A 13 0.46 3.87 -8.66
C LEU A 13 1.76 4.56 -8.19
N ASN A 14 2.24 4.22 -6.99
CA ASN A 14 3.51 4.69 -6.44
C ASN A 14 3.92 3.78 -5.28
N SER A 15 5.17 3.29 -5.30
CA SER A 15 5.73 2.47 -4.21
C SER A 15 5.73 3.15 -2.84
N GLU A 16 5.75 4.48 -2.77
CA GLU A 16 5.66 5.22 -1.50
C GLU A 16 4.29 5.08 -0.84
N ASN A 17 3.25 4.68 -1.58
CA ASN A 17 1.94 4.39 -1.00
C ASN A 17 1.95 3.19 -0.05
N LYS A 18 3.07 2.47 0.08
CA LYS A 18 3.28 1.50 1.17
C LYS A 18 3.05 2.12 2.56
N ASP A 19 3.35 3.42 2.69
CA ASP A 19 3.18 4.19 3.92
C ASP A 19 1.81 4.88 4.01
N ALA A 20 1.01 4.83 2.95
CA ALA A 20 -0.36 5.33 2.99
C ALA A 20 -1.21 4.50 3.95
N GLU A 21 -2.24 5.12 4.51
CA GLU A 21 -3.10 4.53 5.53
C GLU A 21 -4.54 4.42 5.07
N PHE A 22 -5.15 3.26 5.29
CA PHE A 22 -6.58 3.06 5.15
C PHE A 22 -7.29 3.35 6.46
N MET A 23 -8.33 4.18 6.42
CA MET A 23 -9.23 4.34 7.56
C MET A 23 -10.13 3.11 7.71
N MET A 24 -9.96 2.41 8.83
CA MET A 24 -10.60 1.13 9.12
C MET A 24 -11.80 1.27 10.05
N ASP A 25 -11.73 2.23 10.97
CA ASP A 25 -12.78 2.57 11.92
C ASP A 25 -12.75 4.09 12.12
N TYR A 26 -13.77 4.78 11.60
CA TYR A 26 -13.83 6.25 11.62
C TYR A 26 -14.02 6.78 13.04
N ASP A 27 -14.89 6.14 13.83
CA ASP A 27 -15.25 6.57 15.18
C ASP A 27 -14.06 6.42 16.14
N ARG A 28 -13.34 5.30 16.04
CA ARG A 28 -12.14 5.04 16.85
C ARG A 28 -10.86 5.59 16.25
N ARG A 29 -10.94 6.25 15.07
CA ARG A 29 -9.80 6.77 14.31
C ARG A 29 -8.71 5.71 14.10
N LYS A 30 -9.10 4.46 13.86
CA LYS A 30 -8.13 3.39 13.59
C LYS A 30 -7.77 3.37 12.11
N THR A 31 -6.48 3.35 11.85
CA THR A 31 -5.90 3.20 10.52
C THR A 31 -5.03 1.95 10.46
N VAL A 32 -4.71 1.54 9.23
CA VAL A 32 -3.72 0.50 8.95
C VAL A 32 -2.95 0.91 7.70
N LYS A 33 -1.63 0.76 7.71
CA LYS A 33 -0.80 1.04 6.54
C LYS A 33 -1.05 0.00 5.44
N VAL A 34 -0.85 0.39 4.18
CA VAL A 34 -0.89 -0.54 3.05
C VAL A 34 0.13 -1.66 3.26
N ALA A 35 1.35 -1.33 3.68
CA ALA A 35 2.42 -2.30 3.94
C ALA A 35 2.04 -3.35 4.99
N GLU A 36 1.22 -3.01 5.99
CA GLU A 36 0.76 -3.99 6.99
C GLU A 36 -0.21 -5.01 6.41
N LEU A 37 -0.93 -4.65 5.35
CA LEU A 37 -1.91 -5.51 4.68
C LEU A 37 -1.32 -6.33 3.52
N ILE A 38 -0.13 -5.98 3.04
CA ILE A 38 0.63 -6.67 1.97
C ILE A 38 2.15 -6.51 2.20
N PRO A 39 2.72 -7.11 3.26
CA PRO A 39 4.07 -6.82 3.74
C PRO A 39 5.23 -7.26 2.81
N TYR A 40 4.93 -8.07 1.80
CA TYR A 40 5.92 -8.58 0.83
C TYR A 40 5.35 -8.40 -0.57
N TRP A 41 5.19 -7.14 -0.98
CA TRP A 41 4.59 -6.85 -2.27
C TRP A 41 5.52 -7.29 -3.40
N TRP A 42 5.01 -8.12 -4.32
CA TRP A 42 5.80 -8.70 -5.40
C TRP A 42 6.34 -7.63 -6.39
N GLY A 43 5.72 -6.44 -6.44
CA GLY A 43 6.11 -5.35 -7.32
C GLY A 43 7.28 -4.49 -6.82
N GLU A 44 7.89 -4.78 -5.67
CA GLU A 44 8.96 -3.95 -5.08
C GLU A 44 10.19 -3.81 -5.99
N GLU A 45 10.67 -4.90 -6.58
CA GLU A 45 11.79 -4.86 -7.52
C GLU A 45 11.45 -4.04 -8.78
N ARG A 46 10.21 -4.14 -9.24
CA ARG A 46 9.72 -3.39 -10.40
C ARG A 46 9.69 -1.90 -10.09
N ALA A 47 9.13 -1.51 -8.94
CA ALA A 47 9.03 -0.10 -8.55
C ALA A 47 10.38 0.55 -8.24
N SER A 48 11.32 -0.18 -7.62
CA SER A 48 12.68 0.35 -7.36
C SER A 48 13.45 0.68 -8.64
N LYS A 49 13.21 -0.04 -9.75
CA LYS A 49 13.78 0.28 -11.06
C LYS A 49 13.22 1.57 -11.66
N PHE A 50 11.93 1.85 -11.45
CA PHE A 50 11.30 3.09 -11.92
C PHE A 50 11.81 4.33 -11.16
N ASN A 51 12.07 4.21 -9.86
CA ASN A 51 12.50 5.34 -9.02
C ASN A 51 13.99 5.71 -9.17
N ASN A 52 14.79 4.82 -9.76
CA ASN A 52 16.23 5.03 -10.00
C ASN A 52 16.53 5.61 -11.39
N GLN A 53 15.50 6.09 -12.10
CA GLN A 53 15.59 6.73 -13.40
C GLN A 53 15.27 8.22 -13.28
#